data_AF-A0A7R9SWP5-F1
#
_entry.id   AF-A0A7R9SWP5-F1
#
_cell.length_a   1.000
_cell.length_b   1.000
_cell.length_c   1.000
_cell.angle_alpha   90.00
_cell.angle_beta   90.00
_cell.angle_gamma   90.00
#
_symmetry.space_group_name_H-M   'P 1'
#
loop_
_entity.id
_entity.type
_entity.pdbx_description
1 polymer ?
#
loop_
_entity_poly.entity_id
_entity_poly.type
_entity_poly.pdbx_seq_one_letter_code
_entity_poly.pdbx_strand_id
1 'polypeptide(L)'
;GNYVFFALMALIIGVGLTKVSPTLMLSHSSWSAAPAAAGILLFNVVFHDIIPLVCESLNYNIKKINLAFFLGGVIPLACYLCWIAVALGTPSALQGGAGLVDPVQAMMGTNSISGRVVQIWAFLAIGTSFVGCGMAQAEYEASLMRQWAAPFWKKATSEGAARLKSLWDNGGLDMLSYAVVLLPPLAVSLACPNLFFKAADLAGVYGVAVLYGVLPPLMAGALRREAKGGHNESEKLNSTPGGGVTLAMLFSVGMAIAIRE
;
A
#
# COMPACT_ATOMS: atom_id res chain seq x y z
N GLY A 1 -18.73 9.59 7.74
CA GLY A 1 -17.28 9.35 7.63
C GLY A 1 -16.72 9.96 6.36
N ASN A 2 -16.94 9.32 5.21
CA ASN A 2 -16.22 9.60 3.97
C ASN A 2 -16.36 11.04 3.44
N TYR A 3 -17.54 11.66 3.55
CA TYR A 3 -17.77 13.03 3.08
C TYR A 3 -16.91 14.09 3.80
N VAL A 4 -16.61 13.88 5.08
CA VAL A 4 -15.76 14.79 5.87
C VAL A 4 -14.32 14.73 5.36
N PHE A 5 -13.83 13.54 5.01
CA PHE A 5 -12.48 13.35 4.48
C PHE A 5 -12.31 14.00 3.11
N PHE A 6 -13.28 13.78 2.20
CA PHE A 6 -13.28 14.42 0.89
C PHE A 6 -13.42 15.95 0.98
N ALA A 7 -14.24 16.45 1.90
CA ALA A 7 -14.39 17.89 2.13
C ALA A 7 -13.10 18.54 2.67
N LEU A 8 -12.42 17.88 3.62
CA LEU A 8 -11.14 18.35 4.14
C LEU A 8 -10.04 18.33 3.06
N MET A 9 -9.99 17.28 2.24
CA MET A 9 -9.03 17.19 1.14
C MET A 9 -9.30 18.27 0.07
N ALA A 10 -10.56 18.49 -0.30
CA ALA A 10 -10.94 19.56 -1.22
C ALA A 10 -10.59 20.95 -0.68
N LEU A 11 -10.73 21.17 0.63
CA LEU A 11 -10.36 22.41 1.29
C LEU A 11 -8.83 22.61 1.30
N ILE A 12 -8.06 21.55 1.58
CA ILE A 12 -6.59 21.59 1.53
C ILE A 12 -6.10 21.88 0.12
N ILE A 13 -6.66 21.22 -0.90
CA ILE A 13 -6.31 21.48 -2.31
C ILE A 13 -6.72 22.90 -2.70
N GLY A 14 -7.93 23.35 -2.34
CA GLY A 14 -8.41 24.70 -2.65
C GLY A 14 -7.57 25.81 -2.00
N VAL A 15 -7.19 25.65 -0.74
CA VAL A 15 -6.33 26.62 -0.02
C VAL A 15 -4.86 26.48 -0.43
N GLY A 16 -4.41 25.27 -0.79
CA GLY A 16 -3.07 25.02 -1.32
C GLY A 16 -2.87 25.72 -2.66
N LEU A 17 -3.80 25.52 -3.60
CA LEU A 17 -3.75 26.12 -4.95
C LEU A 17 -3.73 27.65 -4.95
N THR A 18 -4.35 28.31 -3.95
CA THR A 18 -4.30 29.79 -3.86
C THR A 18 -2.93 30.33 -3.44
N LYS A 19 -2.05 29.47 -2.90
CA LYS A 19 -0.68 29.83 -2.49
C LYS A 19 0.40 29.31 -3.44
N VAL A 20 0.01 28.61 -4.50
CA VAL A 20 0.95 28.07 -5.50
C VAL A 20 1.48 29.20 -6.37
N SER A 21 2.80 29.35 -6.40
CA SER A 21 3.48 30.21 -7.37
C SER A 21 3.82 29.40 -8.63
N PRO A 22 3.22 29.68 -9.81
CA PRO A 22 3.38 28.85 -11.02
C PRO A 22 4.83 28.78 -11.53
N THR A 23 5.65 29.78 -11.22
CA THR A 23 7.05 29.90 -11.63
C THR A 23 8.00 28.95 -10.90
N LEU A 24 7.65 28.50 -9.68
CA LEU A 24 8.48 27.57 -8.89
C LEU A 24 8.23 26.10 -9.25
N MET A 25 7.06 25.77 -9.81
CA MET A 25 6.70 24.37 -10.15
C MET A 25 7.55 23.78 -11.28
N LEU A 26 8.06 24.61 -12.19
CA LEU A 26 8.76 24.17 -13.41
C LEU A 26 10.30 24.31 -13.33
N SER A 27 10.86 24.92 -12.28
CA SER A 27 12.30 25.22 -12.24
C SER A 27 13.19 24.05 -11.78
N HIS A 28 12.62 22.97 -11.24
CA HIS A 28 13.37 21.82 -10.73
C HIS A 28 12.96 20.52 -11.42
N SER A 29 13.44 20.30 -12.66
CA SER A 29 13.32 19.01 -13.37
C SER A 29 14.65 18.25 -13.36
N SER A 30 14.92 17.47 -12.31
CA SER A 30 16.06 16.56 -12.24
C SER A 30 15.64 15.11 -12.58
N TRP A 31 15.62 14.79 -13.88
CA TRP A 31 15.29 13.44 -14.38
C TRP A 31 16.22 12.33 -13.86
N SER A 32 17.40 12.70 -13.36
CA SER A 32 18.35 11.76 -12.75
C SER A 32 17.88 11.18 -11.41
N ALA A 33 16.93 11.82 -10.72
CA ALA A 33 16.40 11.36 -9.43
C ALA A 33 15.13 10.49 -9.59
N ALA A 34 14.61 10.35 -10.81
CA ALA A 34 13.40 9.59 -11.09
C ALA A 34 13.50 8.08 -10.71
N PRO A 35 14.64 7.39 -10.90
CA PRO A 35 14.77 5.99 -10.47
C PRO A 35 14.66 5.81 -8.96
N ALA A 36 15.22 6.74 -8.18
CA ALA A 36 15.18 6.68 -6.71
C ALA A 36 13.78 6.91 -6.11
N ALA A 37 12.85 7.44 -6.90
CA ALA A 37 11.44 7.57 -6.52
C ALA A 37 10.57 6.40 -7.02
N ALA A 38 11.14 5.50 -7.84
CA ALA A 38 10.38 4.45 -8.50
C ALA A 38 9.77 3.46 -7.50
N GLY A 39 10.51 3.05 -6.46
CA GLY A 39 9.99 2.16 -5.43
C GLY A 39 8.78 2.73 -4.69
N ILE A 40 8.86 4.02 -4.32
CA ILE A 40 7.76 4.75 -3.68
C ILE A 40 6.56 4.90 -4.63
N LEU A 41 6.80 5.18 -5.91
CA LEU A 41 5.74 5.27 -6.91
C LEU A 41 5.06 3.92 -7.16
N LEU A 42 5.83 2.83 -7.22
CA LEU A 42 5.31 1.47 -7.36
C LEU A 42 4.48 1.05 -6.14
N PHE A 43 4.90 1.45 -4.94
CA PHE A 43 4.14 1.21 -3.71
C PHE A 43 2.75 1.87 -3.72
N ASN A 44 2.60 3.03 -4.37
CA ASN A 44 1.27 3.68 -4.51
C ASN A 44 0.31 2.93 -5.45
N VAL A 45 0.79 1.94 -6.21
CA VAL A 45 -0.01 1.16 -7.18
C VAL A 45 -0.48 -0.18 -6.57
N VAL A 46 -0.30 -0.40 -5.27
CA VAL A 46 -0.75 -1.62 -4.56
C VAL A 46 -2.26 -1.59 -4.29
N PHE A 47 -3.06 -1.44 -5.34
CA PHE A 47 -4.52 -1.67 -5.31
C PHE A 47 -4.89 -3.07 -5.82
N HIS A 48 -3.89 -3.83 -6.27
CA HIS A 48 -4.08 -5.16 -6.86
C HIS A 48 -4.70 -6.17 -5.88
N ASP A 49 -4.45 -6.03 -4.58
CA ASP A 49 -4.97 -6.93 -3.54
C ASP A 49 -6.49 -6.86 -3.37
N ILE A 50 -7.09 -5.74 -3.75
CA ILE A 50 -8.53 -5.50 -3.58
C ILE A 50 -9.29 -5.91 -4.87
N ILE A 51 -8.60 -6.18 -5.97
CA ILE A 51 -9.21 -6.55 -7.26
C ILE A 51 -10.12 -7.79 -7.12
N PRO A 52 -9.71 -8.90 -6.48
CA PRO A 52 -10.56 -10.07 -6.35
C PRO A 52 -11.85 -9.75 -5.59
N LEU A 53 -11.74 -9.02 -4.48
CA LEU A 53 -12.87 -8.61 -3.65
C LEU A 53 -13.85 -7.71 -4.42
N VAL A 54 -13.33 -6.77 -5.22
CA VAL A 54 -14.15 -5.91 -6.06
C VAL A 54 -14.86 -6.73 -7.14
N CYS A 55 -14.17 -7.65 -7.80
CA CYS A 55 -14.77 -8.52 -8.82
C CYS A 55 -15.91 -9.36 -8.25
N GLU A 56 -15.72 -9.91 -7.04
CA GLU A 56 -16.74 -10.66 -6.32
C GLU A 56 -17.94 -9.77 -5.97
N SER A 57 -17.72 -8.60 -5.39
CA SER A 57 -18.80 -7.68 -5.02
C SER A 57 -19.62 -7.17 -6.21
N LEU A 58 -19.02 -7.13 -7.41
CA LEU A 58 -19.67 -6.74 -8.67
C LEU A 58 -20.32 -7.91 -9.43
N ASN A 59 -20.41 -9.10 -8.82
CA ASN A 59 -20.94 -10.32 -9.45
C ASN A 59 -20.26 -10.62 -10.80
N TYR A 60 -18.96 -10.34 -10.91
CA TYR A 60 -18.16 -10.60 -12.12
C TYR A 60 -18.66 -9.89 -13.40
N ASN A 61 -19.37 -8.76 -13.28
CA ASN A 61 -19.84 -7.99 -14.44
C ASN A 61 -18.73 -7.12 -15.04
N ILE A 62 -18.22 -7.51 -16.21
CA ILE A 62 -17.08 -6.88 -16.90
C ILE A 62 -17.25 -5.37 -17.11
N LYS A 63 -18.45 -4.91 -17.50
CA LYS A 63 -18.69 -3.47 -17.75
C LYS A 63 -18.57 -2.65 -16.48
N LYS A 64 -19.12 -3.15 -15.38
CA LYS A 64 -19.04 -2.50 -14.07
C LYS A 64 -17.61 -2.55 -13.51
N ILE A 65 -16.90 -3.66 -13.72
CA ILE A 65 -15.51 -3.84 -13.28
C ILE A 65 -14.60 -2.85 -14.00
N ASN A 66 -14.69 -2.73 -15.33
CA ASN A 66 -13.88 -1.78 -16.09
C ASN A 66 -14.16 -0.33 -15.68
N LEU A 67 -15.42 0.02 -15.41
CA LEU A 67 -15.79 1.35 -14.92
C LEU A 67 -15.23 1.60 -13.51
N ALA A 68 -15.35 0.63 -12.60
CA ALA A 68 -14.83 0.72 -11.24
C ALA A 68 -13.30 0.85 -11.24
N PHE A 69 -12.62 0.11 -12.11
CA PHE A 69 -11.17 0.22 -12.29
C PHE A 69 -10.77 1.60 -12.85
N PHE A 70 -11.46 2.07 -13.88
CA PHE A 70 -11.17 3.36 -14.49
C PHE A 70 -11.40 4.53 -13.52
N LEU A 71 -12.57 4.58 -12.86
CA LEU A 71 -12.87 5.60 -11.85
C LEU A 71 -11.94 5.49 -10.64
N GLY A 72 -11.64 4.26 -10.21
CA GLY A 72 -10.74 3.95 -9.11
C GLY A 72 -9.29 4.37 -9.38
N GLY A 73 -8.85 4.43 -10.64
CA GLY A 73 -7.53 4.94 -11.01
C GLY A 73 -7.49 6.46 -11.23
N VAL A 74 -8.50 7.01 -11.90
CA VAL A 74 -8.54 8.45 -12.26
C VAL A 74 -8.65 9.35 -11.02
N ILE A 75 -9.45 8.96 -10.01
CA ILE A 75 -9.67 9.80 -8.82
C ILE A 75 -8.39 9.93 -7.98
N PRO A 76 -7.68 8.85 -7.59
CA PRO A 76 -6.41 8.96 -6.87
C PRO A 76 -5.36 9.70 -7.70
N LEU A 77 -5.26 9.43 -9.01
CA LEU A 77 -4.30 10.11 -9.87
C LEU A 77 -4.50 11.63 -9.88
N ALA A 78 -5.74 12.09 -10.05
CA ALA A 78 -6.06 13.51 -9.98
C ALA A 78 -5.70 14.09 -8.60
N CYS A 79 -5.99 13.36 -7.53
CA CYS A 79 -5.63 13.77 -6.18
C CYS A 79 -4.10 13.88 -5.97
N TYR A 80 -3.34 12.90 -6.46
CA TYR A 80 -1.87 12.92 -6.40
C TYR A 80 -1.29 14.09 -7.18
N LEU A 81 -1.78 14.37 -8.40
CA LEU A 81 -1.31 15.51 -9.19
C LEU A 81 -1.61 16.84 -8.49
N CYS A 82 -2.81 17.00 -7.93
CA CYS A 82 -3.16 18.17 -7.13
C CYS A 82 -2.24 18.32 -5.91
N TRP A 83 -1.95 17.22 -5.21
CA TRP A 83 -1.07 17.24 -4.05
C TRP A 83 0.38 17.60 -4.41
N ILE A 84 0.92 17.01 -5.47
CA ILE A 84 2.26 17.32 -5.99
C ILE A 84 2.35 18.81 -6.38
N ALA A 85 1.30 19.35 -7.00
CA ALA A 85 1.24 20.76 -7.35
C ALA A 85 1.29 21.68 -6.12
N VAL A 86 0.55 21.34 -5.06
CA VAL A 86 0.58 22.07 -3.80
C VAL A 86 1.95 21.96 -3.12
N ALA A 87 2.53 20.76 -3.05
CA ALA A 87 3.82 20.52 -2.43
C ALA A 87 4.94 21.31 -3.13
N LEU A 88 5.03 21.25 -4.46
CA LEU A 88 6.06 21.97 -5.24
C LEU A 88 5.82 23.48 -5.31
N GLY A 89 4.56 23.92 -5.21
CA GLY A 89 4.18 25.31 -5.29
C GLY A 89 4.34 26.11 -3.98
N THR A 90 4.65 25.45 -2.86
CA THR A 90 4.84 26.14 -1.57
C THR A 90 6.26 26.68 -1.41
N PRO A 91 6.46 28.01 -1.24
CA PRO A 91 7.78 28.63 -1.19
C PRO A 91 8.62 28.25 0.04
N SER A 92 7.98 27.75 1.11
CA SER A 92 8.65 27.27 2.32
C SER A 92 9.41 25.95 2.10
N ALA A 93 9.11 25.17 1.05
CA ALA A 93 9.89 23.99 0.66
C ALA A 93 11.27 24.36 0.07
N LEU A 94 11.45 25.60 -0.37
CA LEU A 94 12.68 26.09 -1.02
C LEU A 94 13.58 26.97 -0.15
N GLN A 95 13.06 27.53 0.95
CA GLN A 95 13.86 28.41 1.83
C GLN A 95 14.63 27.66 2.92
N GLY A 96 14.40 26.36 3.10
CA GLY A 96 15.21 25.50 3.97
C GLY A 96 16.42 24.96 3.22
N GLY A 97 17.58 25.60 3.38
CA GLY A 97 18.82 25.16 2.75
C GLY A 97 19.12 23.68 2.98
N ALA A 98 19.45 22.96 1.91
CA ALA A 98 20.09 21.63 1.86
C ALA A 98 19.50 20.50 2.73
N GLY A 99 18.33 20.67 3.32
CA GLY A 99 17.61 19.62 4.04
C GLY A 99 16.37 19.20 3.28
N LEU A 100 16.11 17.90 3.18
CA LEU A 100 14.83 17.34 2.74
C LEU A 100 13.73 17.80 3.71
N VAL A 101 13.22 19.01 3.55
CA VAL A 101 12.09 19.51 4.35
C VAL A 101 10.84 18.83 3.83
N ASP A 102 10.21 18.02 4.68
CA ASP A 102 8.92 17.40 4.39
C ASP A 102 7.89 18.51 4.08
N PRO A 103 7.25 18.50 2.90
CA PRO A 103 6.28 19.53 2.51
C PRO A 103 5.11 19.64 3.51
N VAL A 104 4.77 18.58 4.22
CA VAL A 104 3.76 18.63 5.29
C VAL A 104 4.27 19.46 6.46
N GLN A 105 5.53 19.30 6.86
CA GLN A 105 6.13 20.13 7.93
C GLN A 105 6.24 21.60 7.52
N ALA A 106 6.54 21.88 6.25
CA ALA A 106 6.57 23.23 5.71
C ALA A 106 5.19 23.93 5.75
N MET A 107 4.10 23.17 5.64
CA MET A 107 2.72 23.68 5.79
C MET A 107 2.29 23.78 7.26
N MET A 108 2.66 22.80 8.09
CA MET A 108 2.37 22.75 9.53
C MET A 108 3.07 23.87 10.32
N GLY A 109 4.25 24.30 9.88
CA GLY A 109 5.00 25.39 10.50
C GLY A 109 4.38 26.79 10.33
N THR A 110 3.35 26.93 9.48
CA THR A 110 2.62 28.18 9.35
C THR A 110 1.45 28.23 10.35
N ASN A 111 1.40 29.24 11.23
CA ASN A 111 0.30 29.49 12.18
C ASN A 111 -1.06 29.84 11.52
N SER A 112 -1.24 29.48 10.25
CA SER A 112 -2.42 29.75 9.44
C SER A 112 -3.49 28.67 9.62
N ILE A 113 -4.74 28.98 9.29
CA ILE A 113 -5.86 28.03 9.30
C ILE A 113 -5.53 26.78 8.46
N SER A 114 -4.81 26.94 7.34
CA SER A 114 -4.34 25.82 6.51
C SER A 114 -3.45 24.84 7.27
N GLY A 115 -2.55 25.32 8.13
CA GLY A 115 -1.66 24.44 8.91
C GLY A 115 -2.45 23.58 9.90
N ARG A 116 -3.42 24.17 10.60
CA ARG A 116 -4.27 23.44 11.57
C ARG A 116 -5.19 22.42 10.90
N VAL A 117 -5.77 22.77 9.75
CA VAL A 117 -6.62 21.83 8.99
C VAL A 117 -5.82 20.64 8.48
N VAL A 118 -4.61 20.87 7.95
CA VAL A 118 -3.71 19.80 7.50
C VAL A 118 -3.31 18.89 8.66
N GLN A 119 -3.00 19.44 9.85
CA GLN A 119 -2.68 18.64 11.05
C GLN A 119 -3.84 17.75 11.50
N ILE A 120 -5.05 18.31 11.59
CA ILE A 120 -6.24 17.56 12.00
C ILE A 120 -6.56 16.47 10.97
N TRP A 121 -6.49 16.81 9.67
CA TRP A 121 -6.70 15.85 8.60
C TRP A 121 -5.66 14.73 8.64
N ALA A 122 -4.36 15.06 8.76
CA ALA A 122 -3.29 14.08 8.83
C ALA A 122 -3.43 13.17 10.06
N PHE A 123 -3.72 13.73 11.23
CA PHE A 123 -3.94 12.95 12.45
C PHE A 123 -5.11 11.98 12.31
N LEU A 124 -6.24 12.46 11.76
CA LEU A 124 -7.42 11.63 11.56
C LEU A 124 -7.17 10.56 10.47
N ALA A 125 -6.49 10.92 9.38
CA ALA A 125 -6.14 10.02 8.28
C ALA A 125 -5.22 8.90 8.75
N ILE A 126 -4.14 9.25 9.44
CA ILE A 126 -3.18 8.30 9.98
C ILE A 126 -3.84 7.44 11.06
N GLY A 127 -4.60 8.04 11.98
CA GLY A 127 -5.27 7.30 13.06
C GLY A 127 -6.26 6.26 12.53
N THR A 128 -7.10 6.64 11.56
CA THR A 128 -8.07 5.72 10.96
C THR A 128 -7.40 4.61 10.16
N SER A 129 -6.35 4.94 9.38
CA SER A 129 -5.58 3.94 8.62
C SER A 129 -4.83 2.98 9.53
N PHE A 130 -4.22 3.50 10.60
CA PHE A 130 -3.48 2.71 11.58
C PHE A 130 -4.37 1.71 12.30
N VAL A 131 -5.58 2.15 12.72
CA VAL A 131 -6.55 1.25 13.35
C VAL A 131 -7.03 0.18 12.37
N GLY A 132 -7.37 0.56 11.14
CA GLY A 132 -7.83 -0.38 10.11
C GLY A 132 -6.79 -1.44 9.76
N CYS A 133 -5.57 -1.01 9.40
CA CYS A 133 -4.47 -1.92 9.07
C CYS A 133 -4.02 -2.72 10.30
N GLY A 134 -4.00 -2.11 11.49
CA GLY A 134 -3.61 -2.77 12.73
C GLY A 134 -4.55 -3.90 13.13
N MET A 135 -5.86 -3.71 13.01
CA MET A 135 -6.85 -4.77 13.23
C MET A 135 -6.70 -5.90 12.21
N ALA A 136 -6.58 -5.57 10.92
CA ALA A 136 -6.41 -6.58 9.87
C ALA A 136 -5.14 -7.41 10.06
N GLN A 137 -4.01 -6.78 10.38
CA GLN A 137 -2.75 -7.48 10.60
C GLN A 137 -2.79 -8.34 11.86
N ALA A 138 -3.37 -7.84 12.95
CA ALA A 138 -3.51 -8.60 14.18
C ALA A 138 -4.40 -9.83 14.01
N GLU A 139 -5.51 -9.71 13.26
CA GLU A 139 -6.36 -10.86 12.93
C GLU A 139 -5.62 -11.89 12.08
N TYR A 140 -4.82 -11.45 11.10
CA TYR A 140 -4.02 -12.34 10.28
C TYR A 140 -2.98 -13.10 11.11
N GLU A 141 -2.18 -12.41 11.93
CA GLU A 141 -1.16 -13.03 12.77
C GLU A 141 -1.77 -13.95 13.83
N ALA A 142 -2.88 -13.55 14.47
CA ALA A 142 -3.61 -14.41 15.39
C ALA A 142 -4.11 -15.69 14.69
N SER A 143 -4.61 -15.57 13.45
CA SER A 143 -5.04 -16.72 12.66
C SER A 143 -3.87 -17.66 12.30
N LEU A 144 -2.70 -17.09 11.97
CA LEU A 144 -1.49 -17.85 11.63
C LEU A 144 -0.95 -18.58 12.86
N MET A 145 -0.88 -17.88 14.00
CA MET A 145 -0.49 -18.46 15.29
C MET A 145 -1.43 -19.58 15.71
N ARG A 146 -2.75 -19.43 15.52
CA ARG A 146 -3.73 -20.50 15.76
C ARG A 146 -3.47 -21.72 14.86
N GLN A 147 -3.20 -21.51 13.57
CA GLN A 147 -2.87 -22.60 12.64
C GLN A 147 -1.56 -23.31 13.01
N TRP A 148 -0.51 -22.56 13.34
CA TRP A 148 0.79 -23.10 13.71
C TRP A 148 0.77 -23.81 15.07
N ALA A 149 0.00 -23.29 16.03
CA ALA A 149 -0.14 -23.88 17.36
C ALA A 149 -1.13 -25.07 17.39
N ALA A 150 -2.02 -25.21 16.40
CA ALA A 150 -2.99 -26.30 16.31
C ALA A 150 -2.38 -27.72 16.51
N PRO A 151 -1.26 -28.12 15.90
CA PRO A 151 -0.64 -29.43 16.14
C PRO A 151 -0.10 -29.60 17.58
N PHE A 152 0.39 -28.53 18.21
CA PHE A 152 0.86 -28.57 19.60
C PHE A 152 -0.31 -28.79 20.57
N TRP A 153 -1.42 -28.08 20.35
CA TRP A 153 -2.63 -28.22 21.16
C TRP A 153 -3.35 -29.56 20.98
N LYS A 154 -3.11 -30.28 19.88
CA LYS A 154 -3.60 -31.66 19.69
C LYS A 154 -2.84 -32.69 20.54
N LYS A 155 -1.57 -32.42 20.89
CA LYS A 155 -0.74 -33.30 21.72
C LYS A 155 -0.80 -32.97 23.21
N ALA A 156 -1.34 -31.81 23.58
CA ALA A 156 -1.37 -31.34 24.96
C ALA A 156 -2.60 -31.88 25.70
N THR A 157 -2.41 -32.97 26.47
CA THR A 157 -3.48 -33.69 27.21
C THR A 157 -3.55 -33.31 28.71
N SER A 158 -2.70 -32.39 29.19
CA SER A 158 -2.71 -32.01 30.60
C SER A 158 -3.87 -31.06 30.95
N GLU A 159 -4.43 -31.16 32.16
CA GLU A 159 -5.51 -30.27 32.63
C GLU A 159 -5.11 -28.78 32.59
N GLY A 160 -3.82 -28.48 32.81
CA GLY A 160 -3.28 -27.12 32.66
C GLY A 160 -3.31 -26.63 31.21
N ALA A 161 -3.04 -27.51 30.24
CA ALA A 161 -3.13 -27.18 28.82
C ALA A 161 -4.57 -26.90 28.38
N ALA A 162 -5.57 -27.61 28.92
CA ALA A 162 -6.97 -27.34 28.62
C ALA A 162 -7.41 -25.94 29.09
N ARG A 163 -6.90 -25.46 30.23
CA ARG A 163 -7.19 -24.10 30.75
C ARG A 163 -6.51 -23.01 29.93
N LEU A 164 -5.26 -23.21 29.52
CA LEU A 164 -4.58 -22.27 28.60
C LEU A 164 -5.22 -22.27 27.21
N LYS A 165 -5.65 -23.43 26.72
CA LYS A 165 -6.38 -23.55 25.44
C LYS A 165 -7.72 -22.83 25.49
N SER A 166 -8.47 -22.92 26.60
CA SER A 166 -9.73 -22.18 26.71
C SER A 166 -9.52 -20.67 26.77
N LEU A 167 -8.43 -20.19 27.38
CA LEU A 167 -8.04 -18.77 27.34
C LEU A 167 -7.57 -18.32 25.94
N TRP A 168 -6.91 -19.21 25.20
CA TRP A 168 -6.50 -19.01 23.81
C TRP A 168 -7.70 -18.93 22.85
N ASP A 169 -8.68 -19.83 23.02
CA ASP A 169 -9.90 -19.88 22.20
C ASP A 169 -10.90 -18.76 22.56
N ASN A 170 -10.92 -18.30 23.81
CA ASN A 170 -11.78 -17.20 24.27
C ASN A 170 -11.23 -15.79 23.96
N GLY A 171 -10.17 -15.68 23.15
CA GLY A 171 -9.63 -14.38 22.69
C GLY A 171 -8.83 -13.60 23.74
N GLY A 172 -8.51 -14.20 24.89
CA GLY A 172 -7.72 -13.53 25.94
C GLY A 172 -6.28 -13.18 25.52
N LEU A 173 -5.77 -13.84 24.48
CA LEU A 173 -4.46 -13.60 23.87
C LEU A 173 -4.51 -12.76 22.59
N ASP A 174 -5.71 -12.33 22.16
CA ASP A 174 -5.83 -11.48 20.98
C ASP A 174 -5.13 -10.14 21.24
N MET A 175 -5.26 -9.58 22.46
CA MET A 175 -4.52 -8.39 22.89
C MET A 175 -2.99 -8.59 22.91
N LEU A 176 -2.52 -9.80 23.21
CA LEU A 176 -1.09 -10.13 23.17
C LEU A 176 -0.61 -10.25 21.71
N SER A 177 -1.47 -10.76 20.82
CA SER A 177 -1.22 -10.76 19.37
C SER A 177 -1.12 -9.33 18.84
N TYR A 178 -2.04 -8.44 19.23
CA TYR A 178 -1.92 -7.00 18.94
C TYR A 178 -0.60 -6.42 19.44
N ALA A 179 -0.16 -6.77 20.66
CA ALA A 179 1.12 -6.29 21.19
C ALA A 179 2.31 -6.83 20.39
N VAL A 180 2.31 -8.10 19.99
CA VAL A 180 3.38 -8.73 19.21
C VAL A 180 3.44 -8.17 17.78
N VAL A 181 2.30 -7.80 17.19
CA VAL A 181 2.23 -7.13 15.88
C VAL A 181 2.81 -5.71 15.95
N LEU A 182 2.53 -4.99 17.03
CA LEU A 182 2.77 -3.55 17.13
C LEU A 182 4.14 -3.22 17.75
N LEU A 183 4.64 -4.06 18.66
CA LEU A 183 5.93 -3.84 19.34
C LEU A 183 7.14 -3.80 18.40
N PRO A 184 7.30 -4.73 17.43
CA PRO A 184 8.47 -4.71 16.56
C PRO A 184 8.53 -3.46 15.67
N PRO A 185 7.46 -3.05 14.95
CA PRO A 185 7.45 -1.80 14.20
C PRO A 185 7.69 -0.57 15.09
N LEU A 186 7.15 -0.57 16.31
CA LEU A 186 7.31 0.54 17.26
C LEU A 186 8.74 0.64 17.80
N ALA A 187 9.35 -0.50 18.15
CA ALA A 187 10.74 -0.56 18.59
C ALA A 187 11.71 -0.09 17.48
N VAL A 188 11.47 -0.54 16.24
CA VAL A 188 12.27 -0.13 15.07
C VAL A 188 12.08 1.35 14.75
N SER A 189 10.85 1.86 14.84
CA SER A 189 10.53 3.28 14.64
C SER A 189 11.25 4.18 15.65
N LEU A 190 11.30 3.79 16.93
CA LEU A 190 12.01 4.52 17.97
C LEU A 190 13.54 4.43 17.83
N ALA A 191 14.08 3.31 17.35
CA ALA A 191 15.51 3.12 17.20
C ALA A 191 16.10 3.84 15.96
N CYS A 192 15.32 4.02 14.89
CA CYS A 192 15.81 4.55 13.61
C CYS A 192 14.77 5.45 12.92
N PRO A 193 14.71 6.77 13.25
CA PRO A 193 13.68 7.67 12.72
C PRO A 193 13.78 7.94 11.21
N ASN A 194 14.93 7.70 10.59
CA ASN A 194 15.15 7.90 9.14
C ASN A 194 14.87 6.64 8.30
N LEU A 195 14.37 5.56 8.90
CA LEU A 195 14.20 4.28 8.21
C LEU A 195 12.98 4.26 7.27
N PHE A 196 12.00 5.14 7.47
CA PHE A 196 10.73 5.09 6.73
C PHE A 196 10.91 5.09 5.21
N PHE A 197 11.67 6.05 4.66
CA PHE A 197 11.87 6.13 3.21
C PHE A 197 12.67 4.95 2.65
N LYS A 198 13.69 4.48 3.38
CA LYS A 198 14.47 3.30 2.98
C LYS A 198 13.65 2.00 3.03
N ALA A 199 12.82 1.84 4.07
CA ALA A 199 11.94 0.69 4.21
C ALA A 199 10.83 0.70 3.17
N ALA A 200 10.26 1.87 2.86
CA ALA A 200 9.25 2.03 1.83
C ALA A 200 9.82 1.72 0.43
N ASP A 201 11.03 2.19 0.14
CA ASP A 201 11.71 1.90 -1.12
C ASP A 201 12.03 0.40 -1.25
N LEU A 202 12.61 -0.19 -0.19
CA LEU A 202 12.85 -1.64 -0.13
C LEU A 202 11.57 -2.47 -0.29
N ALA A 203 10.50 -2.10 0.41
CA ALA A 203 9.22 -2.79 0.34
C ALA A 203 8.57 -2.64 -1.05
N GLY A 204 8.69 -1.48 -1.68
CA GLY A 204 8.23 -1.24 -3.05
C GLY A 204 9.01 -2.07 -4.07
N VAL A 205 10.34 -2.01 -4.04
CA VAL A 205 11.20 -2.70 -5.01
C VAL A 205 11.18 -4.22 -4.80
N TYR A 206 11.38 -4.70 -3.58
CA TYR A 206 11.44 -6.14 -3.33
C TYR A 206 10.07 -6.77 -3.12
N GLY A 207 9.21 -6.15 -2.33
CA GLY A 207 7.88 -6.68 -2.05
C GLY A 207 7.02 -6.64 -3.31
N VAL A 208 6.73 -5.43 -3.80
CA VAL A 208 5.77 -5.25 -4.91
C VAL A 208 6.32 -5.79 -6.23
N ALA A 209 7.60 -5.56 -6.57
CA ALA A 209 8.11 -6.04 -7.85
C ALA A 209 8.25 -7.58 -7.92
N VAL A 210 8.57 -8.26 -6.81
CA VAL A 210 8.60 -9.72 -6.80
C VAL A 210 7.18 -10.30 -6.74
N LEU A 211 6.34 -9.84 -5.82
CA LEU A 211 4.98 -10.38 -5.66
C LEU A 211 4.09 -10.12 -6.87
N TYR A 212 4.16 -8.95 -7.50
CA TYR A 212 3.26 -8.63 -8.63
C TYR A 212 3.96 -8.62 -9.99
N GLY A 213 5.29 -8.43 -10.04
CA GLY A 213 6.04 -8.53 -11.29
C GLY A 213 6.36 -9.98 -11.67
N VAL A 214 6.66 -10.83 -10.69
CA VAL A 214 7.13 -12.21 -10.94
C VAL A 214 6.01 -13.25 -10.74
N LEU A 215 5.20 -13.15 -9.68
CA LEU A 215 4.19 -14.17 -9.36
C LEU A 215 3.08 -14.31 -10.42
N PRO A 216 2.46 -13.24 -10.95
CA PRO A 216 1.37 -13.38 -11.92
C PRO A 216 1.81 -14.03 -13.24
N PRO A 217 2.98 -13.69 -13.82
CA PRO A 217 3.51 -14.44 -14.96
C PRO A 217 3.76 -15.92 -14.66
N LEU A 218 4.29 -16.24 -13.47
CA LEU A 218 4.49 -17.64 -13.07
C LEU A 218 3.16 -18.40 -12.93
N MET A 219 2.17 -17.79 -12.28
CA MET A 219 0.84 -18.38 -12.11
C MET A 219 0.13 -18.59 -13.45
N ALA A 220 0.17 -17.60 -14.35
CA ALA A 220 -0.36 -17.75 -15.71
C ALA A 220 0.41 -18.80 -16.52
N GLY A 221 1.72 -18.94 -16.29
CA GLY A 221 2.54 -20.01 -16.87
C GLY A 221 2.19 -21.41 -16.34
N ALA A 222 1.93 -21.54 -15.04
CA ALA A 222 1.51 -22.78 -14.40
C ALA A 222 0.12 -23.22 -14.88
N LEU A 223 -0.85 -22.29 -14.90
CA LEU A 223 -2.21 -22.53 -15.42
C LEU A 223 -2.20 -22.99 -16.89
N ARG A 224 -1.31 -22.40 -17.72
CA ARG A 224 -1.14 -22.84 -19.12
C ARG A 224 -0.53 -24.24 -19.26
N ARG A 225 0.28 -24.69 -18.29
CA ARG A 225 0.85 -26.04 -18.27
C ARG A 225 -0.20 -27.06 -17.82
N GLU A 226 -1.01 -26.74 -16.83
CA GLU A 226 -2.13 -27.58 -16.38
C GLU A 226 -3.22 -27.70 -17.47
N ALA A 227 -3.54 -26.60 -18.16
CA ALA A 227 -4.51 -26.60 -19.27
C ALA A 227 -4.05 -27.40 -20.51
N LYS A 228 -2.75 -27.69 -20.65
CA LYS A 228 -2.22 -28.59 -21.69
C LYS A 228 -2.35 -30.07 -21.33
N GLY A 229 -2.62 -30.40 -20.06
CA GLY A 229 -2.86 -31.76 -19.58
C GLY A 229 -4.34 -32.18 -19.53
N GLY A 230 -5.29 -31.23 -19.53
CA GLY A 230 -6.73 -31.46 -19.45
C GLY A 230 -7.46 -31.16 -20.77
N HIS A 231 -8.12 -32.15 -21.36
CA HIS A 231 -8.65 -32.12 -22.74
C HIS A 231 -9.88 -31.21 -22.99
N ASN A 232 -10.40 -30.44 -22.02
CA ASN A 232 -11.69 -29.72 -22.16
C ASN A 232 -11.75 -28.24 -21.69
N GLU A 233 -10.70 -27.66 -21.10
CA GLU A 233 -10.74 -26.25 -20.61
C GLU A 233 -9.98 -25.24 -21.49
N SER A 234 -9.48 -25.69 -22.64
CA SER A 234 -8.58 -24.92 -23.52
C SER A 234 -9.21 -23.64 -24.12
N GLU A 235 -10.53 -23.55 -24.19
CA GLU A 235 -11.22 -22.47 -24.92
C GLU A 235 -11.53 -21.22 -24.06
N LYS A 236 -11.67 -21.36 -22.72
CA LYS A 236 -11.97 -20.22 -21.84
C LYS A 236 -10.72 -19.49 -21.31
N LEU A 237 -9.58 -20.18 -21.19
CA LEU A 237 -8.32 -19.58 -20.69
C LEU A 237 -7.50 -18.84 -21.77
N ASN A 238 -7.80 -19.03 -23.05
CA ASN A 238 -7.14 -18.34 -24.16
C ASN A 238 -7.54 -16.85 -24.30
N SER A 239 -8.39 -16.33 -23.41
CA SER A 239 -8.86 -14.94 -23.42
C SER A 239 -7.95 -13.94 -22.68
N THR A 240 -6.73 -14.34 -22.29
CA THR A 240 -5.69 -13.35 -21.93
C THR A 240 -4.92 -12.96 -23.20
N PRO A 241 -5.09 -11.73 -23.73
CA PRO A 241 -4.35 -11.30 -24.90
C PRO A 241 -2.89 -11.06 -24.49
N GLY A 242 -2.05 -12.08 -24.66
CA GLY A 242 -0.63 -12.00 -24.33
C GLY A 242 0.07 -13.35 -24.48
N GLY A 243 0.87 -13.50 -25.54
CA GLY A 243 1.66 -14.71 -25.79
C GLY A 243 2.71 -15.00 -24.71
N GLY A 244 3.48 -16.08 -24.89
CA GLY A 244 4.61 -16.40 -23.98
C GLY A 244 5.68 -15.31 -23.92
N VAL A 245 5.80 -14.52 -25.00
CA VAL A 245 6.78 -13.42 -25.13
C VAL A 245 6.44 -12.24 -24.23
N THR A 246 5.17 -11.83 -24.13
CA THR A 246 4.75 -10.74 -23.23
C THR A 246 4.92 -11.12 -21.77
N LEU A 247 4.70 -12.39 -21.42
CA LEU A 247 4.98 -12.89 -20.07
C LEU A 247 6.48 -12.92 -19.75
N ALA A 248 7.31 -13.36 -20.71
CA ALA A 248 8.76 -13.37 -20.54
C ALA A 248 9.32 -11.94 -20.43
N MET A 249 8.78 -10.99 -21.21
CA MET A 249 9.12 -9.56 -21.08
C MET A 249 8.74 -9.01 -19.71
N LEU A 250 7.52 -9.26 -19.22
CA LEU A 250 7.08 -8.79 -17.90
C LEU A 250 7.95 -9.38 -16.77
N PHE A 251 8.25 -10.69 -16.85
CA PHE A 251 9.16 -11.34 -15.90
C PHE A 251 10.57 -10.74 -15.97
N SER A 252 11.09 -10.48 -17.18
CA SER A 252 12.42 -9.87 -17.35
C SER A 252 12.48 -8.42 -16.84
N VAL A 253 11.40 -7.65 -17.00
CA VAL A 253 11.31 -6.28 -16.49
C VAL A 253 11.19 -6.28 -14.97
N GLY A 254 10.37 -7.18 -14.40
CA GLY A 254 10.27 -7.36 -12.94
C GLY A 254 11.60 -7.79 -12.31
N MET A 255 12.30 -8.74 -12.93
CA MET A 255 13.63 -9.16 -12.48
C MET A 255 14.69 -8.07 -12.69
N ALA A 256 14.64 -7.31 -13.79
CA ALA A 256 15.58 -6.21 -14.04
C ALA A 256 15.40 -5.06 -13.05
N ILE A 257 14.18 -4.81 -12.59
CA ILE A 257 13.91 -3.83 -11.52
C ILE A 257 14.41 -4.37 -10.17
N ALA A 258 14.22 -5.66 -9.88
CA ALA A 258 14.67 -6.27 -8.63
C ALA A 258 16.19 -6.44 -8.51
N ILE A 259 16.93 -6.56 -9.63
CA ILE A 259 18.39 -6.76 -9.65
C ILE A 259 19.18 -5.42 -9.66
N ARG A 260 18.55 -4.31 -10.05
CA ARG A 260 19.27 -3.05 -10.34
C ARG A 260 19.55 -2.17 -9.11
N GLU A 261 19.00 -2.52 -7.93
CA GLU A 261 19.29 -1.89 -6.63
C GLU A 261 19.95 -2.90 -5.68
#